data_AF-E4WT88-F1
#
_entry.id   AF-E4WT88-F1
#
_cell.length_a   1.000
_cell.length_b   1.000
_cell.length_c   1.000
_cell.angle_alpha   90.00
_cell.angle_beta   90.00
_cell.angle_gamma   90.00
#
_symmetry.space_group_name_H-M   'P 1'
#
loop_
_entity.id
_entity.type
_entity.pdbx_description
1 polymer ?
#
loop_
_entity_poly.entity_id
_entity_poly.type
_entity_poly.pdbx_seq_one_letter_code
_entity_poly.pdbx_strand_id
1 'polypeptide(L)'
;MKLFSAFLAGSALSQERLPAVQEACAAFRDEIKANNTIAGDGVWDCPKLSKNSKKTACKAKCPGNTIPEFKKAAFKVKCGNEETAPSWSSTIKTKPADGVLSCHANLCSVGTENGLIMNGSLLLKGKKNKGGKVVESYALKCKNEKKKRKGTVKCDSDTGLFSSDNIPDYQTTCEAASKVYEKYTCDFAHAAQGSGVLDGKVFFERVVGKKKDKVVISGTVSSTDATFDAGQHGIHVHEVKYIHGLDWSNDGAGQCKGANGHFGLDGQSHGFAANKLPNRHTGDLGSITVTGNRRSGTSSTFEIDDKVVSLDPASNMFIGDRTIVIHADPDDGTTQPTGNAGSRPGCCAIKPIRYTCDFTGNGGDINGTAFNDIAGAVDLRYADGKVTITGALTGVPVGKHGFHVHQNGALTNSCGDTGSHFQVDAANEIHGTPDKKLGKRHAGDIGNLVATADGATANFMDSIVSLIDSEDTFIGGRAIVIHQMEDDGNPTGDADSTGGAGFKLACCTIVEQDYAPTE
;
A
#
# COMPACT_ATOMS: atom_id res chain seq x y z
N MET A 1 -5.90 -50.39 -26.99
CA MET A 1 -5.87 -49.25 -27.93
C MET A 1 -5.77 -47.97 -27.11
N LYS A 2 -4.82 -47.09 -27.49
CA LYS A 2 -4.54 -45.69 -27.08
C LYS A 2 -5.81 -44.87 -26.76
N LEU A 3 -5.88 -43.78 -25.98
CA LEU A 3 -5.03 -42.59 -25.70
C LEU A 3 -5.86 -41.78 -24.64
N PHE A 4 -5.37 -41.20 -23.54
CA PHE A 4 -4.78 -39.86 -23.46
C PHE A 4 -4.28 -39.63 -22.01
N SER A 5 -3.00 -39.33 -21.84
CA SER A 5 -2.42 -38.76 -20.62
C SER A 5 -1.34 -37.76 -21.06
N ALA A 6 -1.54 -36.47 -20.75
CA ALA A 6 -0.50 -35.45 -20.68
C ALA A 6 -1.14 -34.12 -20.27
N PHE A 7 -0.76 -33.57 -19.11
CA PHE A 7 -0.38 -32.16 -18.86
C PHE A 7 -0.43 -31.83 -17.35
N LEU A 8 0.54 -32.36 -16.60
CA LEU A 8 0.96 -31.84 -15.29
C LEU A 8 2.48 -32.10 -15.16
N ALA A 9 3.29 -31.17 -15.68
CA ALA A 9 4.74 -31.06 -15.43
C ALA A 9 5.26 -29.74 -16.02
N GLY A 10 4.94 -28.59 -15.39
CA GLY A 10 5.23 -27.27 -15.97
C GLY A 10 6.03 -26.28 -15.11
N SER A 11 5.97 -26.34 -13.78
CA SER A 11 6.46 -25.23 -12.94
C SER A 11 7.51 -25.59 -11.88
N ALA A 12 7.68 -26.86 -11.51
CA ALA A 12 8.77 -27.29 -10.63
C ALA A 12 10.08 -27.57 -11.39
N LEU A 13 9.99 -27.88 -12.69
CA LEU A 13 11.14 -28.21 -13.54
C LEU A 13 11.96 -27.00 -13.99
N SER A 14 11.51 -25.75 -13.79
CA SER A 14 12.22 -24.56 -14.27
C SER A 14 13.30 -24.05 -13.29
N GLN A 15 13.09 -24.22 -11.98
CA GLN A 15 14.05 -23.76 -10.95
C GLN A 15 15.26 -24.71 -10.80
N GLU A 16 15.04 -26.04 -10.88
CA GLU A 16 16.13 -27.03 -10.90
C GLU A 16 16.97 -26.99 -12.19
N ARG A 17 16.38 -26.56 -13.31
CA ARG A 17 17.09 -26.47 -14.60
C ARG A 17 17.91 -25.19 -14.76
N LEU A 18 17.74 -24.21 -13.88
CA LEU A 18 18.38 -22.90 -14.01
C LEU A 18 19.92 -22.97 -13.89
N PRO A 19 20.51 -23.68 -12.91
CA PRO A 19 21.97 -23.84 -12.84
C PRO A 19 22.52 -24.60 -14.05
N ALA A 20 21.84 -25.67 -14.46
CA ALA A 20 22.25 -26.50 -15.60
C ALA A 20 22.24 -25.73 -16.94
N VAL A 21 21.25 -24.86 -17.17
CA VAL A 21 21.20 -24.00 -18.36
C VAL A 21 22.30 -22.94 -18.34
N GLN A 22 22.61 -22.36 -17.17
CA GLN A 22 23.71 -21.40 -17.02
C GLN A 22 25.07 -22.06 -17.27
N GLU A 23 25.27 -23.28 -16.78
CA GLU A 23 26.48 -24.07 -16.97
C GLU A 23 26.66 -24.48 -18.43
N ALA A 24 25.60 -24.95 -19.10
CA ALA A 24 25.63 -25.26 -20.53
C ALA A 24 25.92 -24.03 -21.40
N CYS A 25 25.36 -22.86 -21.05
CA CYS A 25 25.66 -21.60 -21.74
C CYS A 25 27.10 -21.12 -21.50
N ALA A 26 27.67 -21.39 -20.32
CA ALA A 26 29.05 -21.05 -20.00
C ALA A 26 30.04 -21.98 -20.72
N ALA A 27 29.78 -23.29 -20.75
CA ALA A 27 30.58 -24.27 -21.47
C ALA A 27 30.62 -23.98 -22.98
N PHE A 28 29.46 -23.72 -23.60
CA PHE A 28 29.38 -23.33 -25.01
C PHE A 28 30.16 -22.04 -25.32
N ARG A 29 30.09 -21.04 -24.43
CA ARG A 29 30.88 -19.81 -24.56
C ARG A 29 32.38 -20.08 -24.49
N ASP A 30 32.82 -20.95 -23.59
CA ASP A 30 34.24 -21.19 -23.36
C ASP A 30 34.84 -22.10 -24.45
N GLU A 31 34.04 -23.00 -25.05
CA GLU A 31 34.40 -23.73 -26.27
C GLU A 31 34.63 -22.78 -27.47
N ILE A 32 33.72 -21.81 -27.68
CA ILE A 32 33.85 -20.81 -28.75
C ILE A 32 35.11 -19.94 -28.56
N LYS A 33 35.45 -19.61 -27.31
CA LYS A 33 36.68 -18.85 -27.01
C LYS A 33 37.95 -19.66 -27.25
N ALA A 34 37.93 -20.97 -26.99
CA ALA A 34 39.10 -21.83 -27.09
C ALA A 34 39.49 -22.14 -28.53
N ASN A 35 38.51 -22.42 -29.40
CA ASN A 35 38.79 -22.97 -30.74
C ASN A 35 38.78 -21.92 -31.86
N ASN A 36 38.39 -20.66 -31.56
CA ASN A 36 38.28 -19.55 -32.52
C ASN A 36 37.46 -19.88 -33.80
N THR A 37 36.72 -20.98 -33.77
CA THR A 37 35.86 -21.56 -34.80
C THR A 37 34.72 -22.26 -34.08
N ILE A 38 33.56 -22.39 -34.74
CA ILE A 38 32.38 -23.07 -34.16
C ILE A 38 32.03 -24.23 -35.09
N ALA A 39 32.13 -25.45 -34.59
CA ALA A 39 31.55 -26.62 -35.23
C ALA A 39 30.08 -26.74 -34.80
N GLY A 40 29.14 -26.73 -35.76
CA GLY A 40 27.72 -27.03 -35.51
C GLY A 40 26.73 -25.99 -36.05
N ASP A 41 25.65 -26.50 -36.64
CA ASP A 41 24.63 -25.82 -37.46
C ASP A 41 23.69 -24.84 -36.70
N GLY A 42 24.26 -23.87 -35.99
CA GLY A 42 23.51 -22.78 -35.37
C GLY A 42 23.48 -21.54 -36.26
N VAL A 43 22.34 -21.28 -36.92
CA VAL A 43 22.12 -20.16 -37.86
C VAL A 43 22.46 -18.79 -37.23
N TRP A 44 23.47 -18.11 -37.77
CA TRP A 44 23.74 -16.70 -37.47
C TRP A 44 22.78 -15.79 -38.25
N ASP A 45 22.31 -14.73 -37.60
CA ASP A 45 21.63 -13.62 -38.26
C ASP A 45 22.57 -12.40 -38.27
N CYS A 46 23.35 -12.28 -39.35
CA CYS A 46 24.28 -11.16 -39.57
C CYS A 46 23.78 -10.31 -40.76
N PRO A 47 23.69 -8.97 -40.64
CA PRO A 47 23.34 -8.10 -41.77
C PRO A 47 24.40 -8.18 -42.89
N LYS A 48 23.99 -8.17 -44.17
CA LYS A 48 24.92 -8.18 -45.32
C LYS A 48 25.88 -6.99 -45.26
N LEU A 49 27.17 -7.29 -45.39
CA LEU A 49 28.29 -6.33 -45.37
C LEU A 49 28.18 -5.33 -46.54
N SER A 50 28.26 -4.03 -46.29
CA SER A 50 28.72 -3.06 -47.29
C SER A 50 30.22 -2.85 -47.13
N LYS A 51 30.93 -2.69 -48.25
CA LYS A 51 32.41 -2.72 -48.35
C LYS A 51 33.18 -1.69 -47.48
N ASN A 52 32.49 -0.79 -46.77
CA ASN A 52 33.11 0.29 -45.98
C ASN A 52 32.76 0.32 -44.47
N SER A 53 32.22 -0.76 -43.89
CA SER A 53 31.96 -0.80 -42.43
C SER A 53 33.03 -1.61 -41.68
N LYS A 54 33.83 -0.94 -40.82
CA LYS A 54 34.93 -1.56 -40.05
C LYS A 54 34.50 -2.35 -38.79
N LYS A 55 33.22 -2.54 -38.49
CA LYS A 55 32.77 -3.32 -37.32
C LYS A 55 31.38 -3.92 -37.55
N THR A 56 31.27 -5.25 -37.54
CA THR A 56 29.98 -5.96 -37.58
C THR A 56 29.76 -6.67 -36.25
N ALA A 57 28.56 -6.52 -35.68
CA ALA A 57 28.16 -7.25 -34.48
C ALA A 57 27.22 -8.38 -34.89
N CYS A 58 27.66 -9.62 -34.75
CA CYS A 58 26.83 -10.79 -34.98
C CYS A 58 26.18 -11.26 -33.66
N LYS A 59 25.00 -11.91 -33.76
CA LYS A 59 24.25 -12.46 -32.62
C LYS A 59 24.18 -13.98 -32.73
N ALA A 60 24.61 -14.68 -31.68
CA ALA A 60 24.40 -16.11 -31.53
C ALA A 60 23.33 -16.39 -30.46
N LYS A 61 22.54 -17.45 -30.67
CA LYS A 61 21.56 -17.98 -29.71
C LYS A 61 22.08 -19.29 -29.12
N CYS A 62 21.89 -19.49 -27.81
CA CYS A 62 22.27 -20.74 -27.16
C CYS A 62 21.44 -21.93 -27.69
N PRO A 63 22.05 -23.09 -27.96
CA PRO A 63 21.32 -24.33 -28.24
C PRO A 63 20.48 -24.76 -27.03
N GLY A 64 19.28 -25.32 -27.26
CA GLY A 64 18.41 -25.83 -26.18
C GLY A 64 17.50 -24.80 -25.49
N ASN A 65 17.37 -23.59 -26.05
CA ASN A 65 16.53 -22.53 -25.47
C ASN A 65 15.02 -22.77 -25.72
N THR A 66 14.42 -23.71 -25.01
CA THR A 66 12.96 -23.97 -25.04
C THR A 66 12.20 -23.35 -23.87
N ILE A 67 12.89 -22.67 -22.94
CA ILE A 67 12.26 -21.99 -21.79
C ILE A 67 11.78 -20.59 -22.21
N PRO A 68 10.47 -20.28 -22.14
CA PRO A 68 9.90 -19.01 -22.63
C PRO A 68 10.52 -17.74 -22.01
N GLU A 69 10.97 -17.81 -20.77
CA GLU A 69 11.55 -16.72 -19.98
C GLU A 69 12.94 -16.29 -20.47
N PHE A 70 13.67 -17.16 -21.18
CA PHE A 70 15.04 -16.94 -21.64
C PHE A 70 15.18 -16.63 -23.14
N LYS A 71 14.08 -16.31 -23.83
CA LYS A 71 14.06 -15.90 -25.26
C LYS A 71 14.96 -14.70 -25.63
N LYS A 72 15.66 -14.08 -24.67
CA LYS A 72 16.50 -12.88 -24.85
C LYS A 72 17.98 -13.04 -24.43
N ALA A 73 18.44 -14.23 -24.07
CA ALA A 73 19.88 -14.47 -23.89
C ALA A 73 20.58 -14.44 -25.26
N ALA A 74 21.31 -13.36 -25.53
CA ALA A 74 22.06 -13.16 -26.77
C ALA A 74 23.45 -12.63 -26.46
N PHE A 75 24.47 -13.19 -27.10
CA PHE A 75 25.83 -12.68 -27.02
C PHE A 75 26.09 -11.71 -28.16
N LYS A 76 26.79 -10.61 -27.86
CA LYS A 76 27.32 -9.71 -28.88
C LYS A 76 28.79 -10.03 -29.07
N VAL A 77 29.16 -10.37 -30.31
CA VAL A 77 30.54 -10.59 -30.71
C VAL A 77 31.01 -9.39 -31.51
N LYS A 78 32.17 -8.83 -31.15
CA LYS A 78 32.90 -7.91 -32.01
C LYS A 78 34.00 -8.69 -32.70
N CYS A 79 33.86 -8.90 -34.01
CA CYS A 79 34.94 -9.47 -34.82
C CYS A 79 36.09 -8.46 -34.87
N GLY A 80 37.31 -8.91 -34.54
CA GLY A 80 38.54 -8.15 -34.78
C GLY A 80 38.97 -8.27 -36.25
N ASN A 81 39.96 -7.46 -36.64
CA ASN A 81 40.68 -7.60 -37.91
C ASN A 81 41.93 -8.48 -37.71
N GLU A 82 42.72 -8.73 -38.77
CA GLU A 82 43.87 -9.66 -38.77
C GLU A 82 44.91 -9.43 -37.65
N GLU A 83 44.91 -8.26 -37.03
CA GLU A 83 45.81 -7.89 -35.93
C GLU A 83 45.17 -7.94 -34.53
N THR A 84 43.85 -8.13 -34.40
CA THR A 84 43.16 -8.15 -33.10
C THR A 84 42.26 -9.36 -32.91
N ALA A 85 42.43 -10.08 -31.80
CA ALA A 85 41.53 -11.16 -31.43
C ALA A 85 40.09 -10.62 -31.18
N PRO A 86 39.04 -11.39 -31.50
CA PRO A 86 37.66 -10.98 -31.25
C PRO A 86 37.43 -10.69 -29.76
N SER A 87 36.65 -9.65 -29.46
CA SER A 87 36.31 -9.26 -28.09
C SER A 87 34.84 -9.53 -27.77
N TRP A 88 34.60 -10.02 -26.56
CA TRP A 88 33.31 -10.53 -26.12
C TRP A 88 32.79 -9.70 -24.96
N SER A 89 31.54 -9.25 -25.02
CA SER A 89 30.88 -8.59 -23.88
C SER A 89 29.70 -9.42 -23.40
N SER A 90 29.72 -9.86 -22.14
CA SER A 90 28.57 -10.48 -21.51
C SER A 90 27.59 -9.40 -21.05
N THR A 91 26.32 -9.53 -21.43
CA THR A 91 25.24 -8.85 -20.71
C THR A 91 24.06 -9.81 -20.69
N ILE A 92 24.05 -10.70 -19.70
CA ILE A 92 22.83 -11.43 -19.37
C ILE A 92 21.90 -10.40 -18.73
N LYS A 93 20.94 -9.89 -19.50
CA LYS A 93 19.88 -9.03 -18.97
C LYS A 93 18.85 -9.92 -18.30
N THR A 94 19.05 -10.25 -17.03
CA THR A 94 17.92 -10.63 -16.19
C THR A 94 17.16 -9.33 -15.87
N LYS A 95 15.85 -9.36 -16.05
CA LYS A 95 14.96 -8.31 -15.57
C LYS A 95 14.23 -8.95 -14.39
N PRO A 96 14.66 -8.74 -13.14
CA PRO A 96 13.86 -9.15 -12.00
C PRO A 96 12.53 -8.39 -12.04
N ALA A 97 11.43 -9.06 -11.70
CA ALA A 97 10.25 -8.35 -11.23
C ALA A 97 10.66 -7.56 -9.97
N ASP A 98 10.04 -6.39 -9.77
CA ASP A 98 10.35 -5.48 -8.67
C ASP A 98 10.40 -6.26 -7.33
N GLY A 99 11.46 -6.11 -6.53
CA GLY A 99 11.77 -7.04 -5.44
C GLY A 99 12.60 -6.43 -4.31
N VAL A 100 12.51 -7.06 -3.14
CA VAL A 100 13.09 -6.64 -1.85
C VAL A 100 14.51 -7.18 -1.67
N LEU A 101 15.35 -6.44 -0.95
CA LEU A 101 16.68 -6.87 -0.51
C LEU A 101 16.56 -7.53 0.87
N SER A 102 16.94 -8.81 0.98
CA SER A 102 17.08 -9.49 2.27
C SER A 102 18.49 -10.06 2.42
N CYS A 103 19.00 -10.10 3.65
CA CYS A 103 20.31 -10.65 3.96
C CYS A 103 20.20 -11.63 5.12
N HIS A 104 20.60 -12.87 4.84
CA HIS A 104 20.69 -13.95 5.80
C HIS A 104 22.16 -14.36 5.94
N ALA A 105 22.49 -15.05 7.04
CA ALA A 105 23.81 -15.63 7.24
C ALA A 105 24.20 -16.48 6.00
N ASN A 106 25.24 -16.05 5.28
CA ASN A 106 25.79 -16.64 4.05
C ASN A 106 25.03 -16.43 2.72
N LEU A 107 23.91 -15.70 2.69
CA LEU A 107 23.14 -15.45 1.46
C LEU A 107 22.56 -14.02 1.43
N CYS A 108 22.90 -13.27 0.38
CA CYS A 108 22.15 -12.09 -0.04
C CYS A 108 21.22 -12.55 -1.19
N SER A 109 19.91 -12.28 -1.09
CA SER A 109 18.95 -12.68 -2.11
C SER A 109 18.05 -11.51 -2.51
N VAL A 110 17.62 -11.50 -3.78
CA VAL A 110 16.55 -10.64 -4.29
C VAL A 110 15.33 -11.53 -4.43
N GLY A 111 14.41 -11.42 -3.49
CA GLY A 111 13.24 -12.28 -3.35
C GLY A 111 12.06 -11.53 -2.72
N THR A 112 10.85 -11.95 -3.06
CA THR A 112 9.59 -11.34 -2.67
C THR A 112 9.11 -11.91 -1.33
N GLU A 113 9.46 -11.28 -0.21
CA GLU A 113 8.75 -11.57 1.07
C GLU A 113 8.39 -10.33 1.89
N ASN A 114 9.11 -9.19 1.81
CA ASN A 114 8.84 -8.05 2.72
C ASN A 114 8.79 -6.66 2.05
N GLY A 115 7.98 -6.47 1.00
CA GLY A 115 7.50 -5.16 0.49
C GLY A 115 8.43 -3.95 0.22
N LEU A 116 9.75 -3.95 0.41
CA LEU A 116 10.54 -2.71 0.49
C LEU A 116 11.08 -2.07 -0.80
N ILE A 117 10.70 -2.52 -2.02
CA ILE A 117 11.01 -1.75 -3.25
C ILE A 117 9.78 -1.73 -4.16
N MET A 118 8.83 -0.85 -3.85
CA MET A 118 7.63 -0.67 -4.66
C MET A 118 7.88 0.13 -5.95
N ASN A 119 8.94 0.97 -6.01
CA ASN A 119 9.12 1.97 -7.07
C ASN A 119 10.54 2.06 -7.66
N GLY A 120 11.28 0.95 -7.71
CA GLY A 120 12.64 0.91 -8.25
C GLY A 120 13.00 -0.41 -8.93
N SER A 121 14.05 -0.42 -9.75
CA SER A 121 14.61 -1.65 -10.31
C SER A 121 16.02 -1.90 -9.76
N LEU A 122 16.27 -3.11 -9.27
CA LEU A 122 17.58 -3.57 -8.84
C LEU A 122 18.30 -4.32 -9.97
N LEU A 123 19.60 -4.08 -10.07
CA LEU A 123 20.49 -4.83 -10.95
C LEU A 123 21.71 -5.28 -10.17
N LEU A 124 21.92 -6.59 -10.04
CA LEU A 124 23.14 -7.14 -9.44
C LEU A 124 24.37 -6.68 -10.25
N LYS A 125 25.29 -5.98 -9.59
CA LYS A 125 26.53 -5.46 -10.18
C LYS A 125 27.73 -6.37 -9.94
N GLY A 126 27.74 -7.10 -8.82
CA GLY A 126 28.80 -8.05 -8.53
C GLY A 126 28.66 -8.71 -7.16
N LYS A 127 29.24 -9.90 -7.04
CA LYS A 127 29.33 -10.69 -5.80
C LYS A 127 30.80 -10.91 -5.49
N LYS A 128 31.23 -10.58 -4.28
CA LYS A 128 32.59 -10.87 -3.79
C LYS A 128 32.48 -11.83 -2.62
N ASN A 129 33.27 -12.90 -2.68
CA ASN A 129 33.38 -13.87 -1.60
C ASN A 129 34.83 -13.90 -1.13
N LYS A 130 35.08 -13.61 0.15
CA LYS A 130 36.43 -13.60 0.71
C LYS A 130 36.38 -14.09 2.16
N GLY A 131 36.75 -15.37 2.36
CA GLY A 131 36.79 -15.99 3.69
C GLY A 131 35.43 -16.31 4.31
N GLY A 132 34.44 -16.72 3.51
CA GLY A 132 33.07 -17.01 3.97
C GLY A 132 32.13 -15.80 3.92
N LYS A 133 32.70 -14.59 3.97
CA LYS A 133 31.98 -13.32 3.84
C LYS A 133 31.51 -13.08 2.40
N VAL A 134 30.19 -12.99 2.22
CA VAL A 134 29.57 -12.62 0.94
C VAL A 134 29.14 -11.15 0.98
N VAL A 135 29.68 -10.36 0.04
CA VAL A 135 29.23 -8.98 -0.21
C VAL A 135 28.66 -8.90 -1.62
N GLU A 136 27.40 -8.52 -1.72
CA GLU A 136 26.73 -8.28 -2.99
C GLU A 136 26.50 -6.78 -3.21
N SER A 137 26.82 -6.32 -4.43
CA SER A 137 26.62 -4.94 -4.86
C SER A 137 25.47 -4.85 -5.83
N TYR A 138 24.52 -3.95 -5.56
CA TYR A 138 23.34 -3.75 -6.40
C TYR A 138 23.27 -2.32 -6.91
N ALA A 139 23.04 -2.15 -8.21
CA ALA A 139 22.66 -0.87 -8.76
C ALA A 139 21.16 -0.65 -8.59
N LEU A 140 20.80 0.42 -7.90
CA LEU A 140 19.43 0.84 -7.69
C LEU A 140 19.05 1.95 -8.67
N LYS A 141 17.81 1.90 -9.14
CA LYS A 141 17.20 2.97 -9.93
C LYS A 141 15.80 3.27 -9.40
N CYS A 142 15.64 4.37 -8.69
CA CYS A 142 14.33 4.83 -8.19
C CYS A 142 13.58 5.58 -9.31
N LYS A 143 12.28 5.32 -9.45
CA LYS A 143 11.47 5.82 -10.57
C LYS A 143 10.83 7.20 -10.34
N ASN A 144 10.90 7.77 -9.14
CA ASN A 144 10.21 9.04 -8.86
C ASN A 144 11.09 10.28 -9.06
N GLU A 145 10.50 11.21 -9.81
CA GLU A 145 10.95 12.55 -10.20
C GLU A 145 11.96 12.71 -11.35
N LYS A 146 11.89 13.91 -11.96
CA LYS A 146 12.57 14.37 -13.19
C LYS A 146 14.10 14.16 -13.20
N LYS A 147 14.71 13.78 -12.08
CA LYS A 147 16.14 13.43 -11.97
C LYS A 147 16.28 11.97 -11.51
N LYS A 148 16.67 11.10 -12.45
CA LYS A 148 17.07 9.72 -12.15
C LYS A 148 18.25 9.73 -11.17
N ARG A 149 18.03 9.40 -9.89
CA ARG A 149 19.12 9.12 -8.95
C ARG A 149 19.60 7.69 -9.18
N LYS A 150 20.92 7.50 -9.16
CA LYS A 150 21.58 6.19 -9.29
C LYS A 150 22.55 6.06 -8.13
N GLY A 151 22.50 4.94 -7.43
CA GLY A 151 23.45 4.61 -6.38
C GLY A 151 23.71 3.11 -6.31
N THR A 152 24.67 2.73 -5.48
CA THR A 152 25.00 1.33 -5.21
C THR A 152 24.62 1.01 -3.78
N VAL A 153 23.84 -0.05 -3.57
CA VAL A 153 23.56 -0.61 -2.25
C VAL A 153 24.43 -1.85 -2.08
N LYS A 154 25.06 -1.96 -0.91
CA LYS A 154 25.84 -3.12 -0.49
C LYS A 154 25.15 -3.77 0.70
N CYS A 155 25.13 -5.10 0.71
CA CYS A 155 24.74 -5.85 1.89
C CYS A 155 25.89 -6.68 2.44
N ASP A 156 26.03 -6.67 3.76
CA ASP A 156 26.94 -7.50 4.51
C ASP A 156 26.20 -8.68 5.14
N SER A 157 26.50 -9.90 4.68
CA SER A 157 25.84 -11.13 5.11
C SER A 157 26.14 -11.55 6.56
N ASP A 158 27.19 -10.99 7.19
CA ASP A 158 27.56 -11.33 8.57
C ASP A 158 26.80 -10.49 9.59
N THR A 159 26.49 -9.24 9.24
CA THR A 159 25.84 -8.26 10.14
C THR A 159 24.39 -7.98 9.79
N GLY A 160 23.95 -8.37 8.59
CA GLY A 160 22.64 -7.99 8.05
C GLY A 160 22.50 -6.50 7.72
N LEU A 161 23.58 -5.71 7.84
CA LEU A 161 23.56 -4.27 7.65
C LEU A 161 23.68 -3.87 6.18
N PHE A 162 22.90 -2.87 5.79
CA PHE A 162 22.95 -2.24 4.48
C PHE A 162 23.81 -0.98 4.51
N SER A 163 24.53 -0.72 3.41
CA SER A 163 25.23 0.56 3.20
C SER A 163 25.07 1.05 1.76
N SER A 164 24.99 2.37 1.56
CA SER A 164 24.84 2.97 0.24
C SER A 164 25.95 3.96 -0.09
N ASP A 165 26.52 3.82 -1.29
CA ASP A 165 27.43 4.82 -1.84
C ASP A 165 26.59 5.85 -2.62
N ASN A 166 26.70 7.14 -2.25
CA ASN A 166 26.03 8.29 -2.89
C ASN A 166 24.50 8.37 -2.75
N ILE A 167 23.91 7.68 -1.77
CA ILE A 167 22.53 7.90 -1.33
C ILE A 167 22.62 8.11 0.19
N PRO A 168 22.52 9.35 0.70
CA PRO A 168 22.83 9.66 2.09
C PRO A 168 21.93 8.98 3.13
N ASP A 169 20.78 8.47 2.71
CA ASP A 169 19.84 7.71 3.54
C ASP A 169 18.85 7.05 2.57
N TYR A 170 19.04 5.76 2.24
CA TYR A 170 18.22 5.12 1.20
C TYR A 170 16.78 4.86 1.65
N GLN A 171 16.58 4.70 2.96
CA GLN A 171 15.28 4.61 3.63
C GLN A 171 14.54 5.89 3.26
N THR A 172 14.99 7.06 3.72
CA THR A 172 14.32 8.30 3.34
C THR A 172 14.44 8.68 1.87
N THR A 173 15.46 8.32 1.10
CA THR A 173 15.62 8.87 -0.28
C THR A 173 14.81 8.14 -1.35
N CYS A 174 14.46 6.86 -1.15
CA CYS A 174 13.51 6.17 -2.03
C CYS A 174 12.15 5.92 -1.36
N GLU A 175 12.03 6.14 -0.04
CA GLU A 175 10.73 6.33 0.65
C GLU A 175 10.20 7.76 0.51
N ALA A 176 11.06 8.80 0.41
CA ALA A 176 10.65 10.18 0.10
C ALA A 176 10.33 10.35 -1.39
N ALA A 177 9.27 9.67 -1.80
CA ALA A 177 8.24 10.11 -2.74
C ALA A 177 7.16 9.04 -2.93
N SER A 178 6.95 8.12 -1.97
CA SER A 178 5.62 7.55 -1.78
C SER A 178 4.85 8.59 -0.98
N LYS A 179 4.10 9.41 -1.69
CA LYS A 179 3.18 10.33 -1.05
C LYS A 179 2.10 9.46 -0.39
N VAL A 180 2.29 9.14 0.89
CA VAL A 180 1.34 8.39 1.71
C VAL A 180 0.06 9.23 1.76
N TYR A 181 -0.99 8.76 1.10
CA TYR A 181 -2.29 9.41 1.21
C TYR A 181 -3.17 8.58 2.12
N GLU A 182 -3.52 9.21 3.24
CA GLU A 182 -4.59 8.75 4.10
C GLU A 182 -5.92 8.95 3.38
N LYS A 183 -6.88 8.06 3.65
CA LYS A 183 -8.28 8.34 3.37
C LYS A 183 -8.82 9.13 4.56
N TYR A 184 -9.64 10.14 4.29
CA TYR A 184 -10.27 10.94 5.33
C TYR A 184 -11.76 10.65 5.36
N THR A 185 -12.38 10.87 6.52
CA THR A 185 -13.81 10.74 6.73
C THR A 185 -14.32 11.93 7.54
N CYS A 186 -15.64 12.09 7.53
CA CYS A 186 -16.37 13.08 8.26
C CYS A 186 -17.74 12.50 8.59
N ASP A 187 -18.08 12.48 9.87
CA ASP A 187 -19.32 11.88 10.36
C ASP A 187 -20.25 12.96 10.91
N PHE A 188 -21.45 13.08 10.32
CA PHE A 188 -22.47 14.00 10.78
C PHE A 188 -23.22 13.46 12.01
N ALA A 189 -23.13 12.16 12.30
CA ALA A 189 -23.80 11.46 13.39
C ALA A 189 -23.14 11.72 14.77
N HIS A 190 -23.08 12.98 15.20
CA HIS A 190 -22.52 13.35 16.50
C HIS A 190 -23.56 14.01 17.41
N ALA A 191 -24.49 13.18 17.94
CA ALA A 191 -25.47 13.60 18.94
C ALA A 191 -24.83 14.23 20.19
N ALA A 192 -23.61 13.80 20.55
CA ALA A 192 -22.85 14.34 21.69
C ALA A 192 -22.16 15.68 21.40
N GLN A 193 -21.95 16.05 20.13
CA GLN A 193 -21.24 17.25 19.73
C GLN A 193 -22.16 18.34 19.15
N GLY A 194 -23.46 18.10 18.96
CA GLY A 194 -24.36 19.12 18.39
C GLY A 194 -24.06 19.46 16.93
N SER A 195 -23.59 18.48 16.16
CA SER A 195 -23.11 18.62 14.78
C SER A 195 -24.15 19.09 13.75
N GLY A 196 -25.43 19.06 14.12
CA GLY A 196 -26.49 19.31 13.17
C GLY A 196 -27.72 18.45 13.42
N VAL A 197 -28.62 18.53 12.44
CA VAL A 197 -29.76 17.63 12.22
C VAL A 197 -29.47 16.58 11.15
N LEU A 198 -28.25 16.58 10.60
CA LEU A 198 -27.82 15.64 9.56
C LEU A 198 -27.25 14.36 10.19
N ASP A 199 -27.50 13.24 9.52
CA ASP A 199 -26.89 11.93 9.80
C ASP A 199 -26.15 11.46 8.54
N GLY A 200 -25.17 10.58 8.71
CA GLY A 200 -24.40 9.98 7.63
C GLY A 200 -22.93 10.42 7.56
N LYS A 201 -22.21 9.79 6.63
CA LYS A 201 -20.75 9.90 6.50
C LYS A 201 -20.33 10.37 5.12
N VAL A 202 -19.24 11.14 5.10
CA VAL A 202 -18.54 11.59 3.90
C VAL A 202 -17.10 11.10 3.95
N PHE A 203 -16.60 10.64 2.81
CA PHE A 203 -15.27 10.13 2.58
C PHE A 203 -14.54 11.01 1.58
N PHE A 204 -13.23 11.15 1.78
CA PHE A 204 -12.35 11.93 0.93
C PHE A 204 -11.20 11.04 0.51
N GLU A 205 -11.07 10.81 -0.80
CA GLU A 205 -10.03 9.97 -1.37
C GLU A 205 -9.26 10.73 -2.44
N ARG A 206 -7.92 10.72 -2.35
CA ARG A 206 -7.08 11.25 -3.40
C ARG A 206 -6.92 10.24 -4.52
N VAL A 207 -7.33 10.61 -5.72
CA VAL A 207 -7.12 9.81 -6.93
C VAL A 207 -5.95 10.38 -7.72
N VAL A 208 -4.81 9.68 -7.71
CA VAL A 208 -3.59 10.13 -8.39
C VAL A 208 -3.61 9.76 -9.88
N GLY A 209 -3.46 10.77 -10.74
CA GLY A 209 -3.20 10.55 -12.17
C GLY A 209 -2.36 11.67 -12.77
N LYS A 210 -1.45 11.36 -13.70
CA LYS A 210 -0.51 12.32 -14.33
C LYS A 210 -1.16 13.60 -14.92
N LYS A 211 -2.48 13.59 -15.13
CA LYS A 211 -3.32 14.74 -15.55
C LYS A 211 -4.71 14.75 -14.88
N LYS A 212 -4.90 13.94 -13.84
CA LYS A 212 -6.20 13.65 -13.20
C LYS A 212 -6.10 13.61 -11.67
N ASP A 213 -5.04 14.15 -11.09
CA ASP A 213 -4.93 14.26 -9.64
C ASP A 213 -6.11 15.09 -9.13
N LYS A 214 -6.92 14.50 -8.26
CA LYS A 214 -8.14 15.07 -7.71
C LYS A 214 -8.41 14.47 -6.33
N VAL A 215 -9.24 15.16 -5.55
CA VAL A 215 -9.90 14.58 -4.39
C VAL A 215 -11.32 14.24 -4.81
N VAL A 216 -11.70 12.98 -4.60
CA VAL A 216 -13.08 12.50 -4.73
C VAL A 216 -13.70 12.57 -3.35
N ILE A 217 -14.82 13.29 -3.25
CA ILE A 217 -15.59 13.48 -2.02
C ILE A 217 -16.91 12.76 -2.23
N SER A 218 -17.15 11.67 -1.50
CA SER A 218 -18.34 10.86 -1.66
C SER A 218 -19.00 10.55 -0.33
N GLY A 219 -20.30 10.38 -0.30
CA GLY A 219 -20.97 10.12 0.96
C GLY A 219 -22.46 9.92 0.80
N THR A 220 -23.08 9.52 1.90
CA THR A 220 -24.53 9.54 2.06
C THR A 220 -24.86 10.35 3.29
N VAL A 221 -25.74 11.33 3.12
CA VAL A 221 -26.26 12.17 4.21
C VAL A 221 -27.78 12.15 4.18
N SER A 222 -28.40 12.18 5.35
CA SER A 222 -29.85 12.15 5.49
C SER A 222 -30.33 13.02 6.65
N SER A 223 -31.61 13.38 6.62
CA SER A 223 -32.29 14.04 7.73
C SER A 223 -33.81 13.87 7.61
N THR A 224 -34.52 14.23 8.67
CA THR A 224 -35.97 14.45 8.65
C THR A 224 -36.34 15.92 8.91
N ASP A 225 -35.33 16.77 9.12
CA ASP A 225 -35.52 18.17 9.44
C ASP A 225 -35.89 19.01 8.22
N ALA A 226 -36.67 20.07 8.44
CA ALA A 226 -37.15 20.94 7.39
C ALA A 226 -36.07 21.75 6.67
N THR A 227 -34.89 21.90 7.28
CA THR A 227 -33.71 22.59 6.74
C THR A 227 -32.90 21.75 5.76
N PHE A 228 -33.22 20.47 5.58
CA PHE A 228 -32.56 19.56 4.63
C PHE A 228 -33.60 18.89 3.73
N ASP A 229 -34.18 19.66 2.81
CA ASP A 229 -35.32 19.25 1.99
C ASP A 229 -34.94 18.66 0.64
N ALA A 230 -35.91 18.14 -0.11
CA ALA A 230 -35.66 17.78 -1.50
C ALA A 230 -35.31 19.04 -2.32
N GLY A 231 -34.13 19.06 -2.92
CA GLY A 231 -33.59 20.26 -3.56
C GLY A 231 -32.07 20.24 -3.68
N GLN A 232 -31.50 21.41 -4.00
CA GLN A 232 -30.05 21.63 -3.99
C GLN A 232 -29.64 22.19 -2.63
N HIS A 233 -28.53 21.70 -2.10
CA HIS A 233 -27.94 22.14 -0.84
C HIS A 233 -26.46 22.44 -1.05
N GLY A 234 -26.02 23.65 -0.69
CA GLY A 234 -24.60 24.03 -0.77
C GLY A 234 -23.72 23.12 0.11
N ILE A 235 -22.55 22.74 -0.38
CA ILE A 235 -21.56 21.93 0.36
C ILE A 235 -20.19 22.58 0.24
N HIS A 236 -19.55 22.85 1.37
CA HIS A 236 -18.31 23.63 1.40
C HIS A 236 -17.36 23.14 2.48
N VAL A 237 -16.05 23.21 2.19
CA VAL A 237 -15.03 23.15 3.24
C VAL A 237 -14.85 24.55 3.82
N HIS A 238 -14.91 24.64 5.14
CA HIS A 238 -14.81 25.86 5.89
C HIS A 238 -13.41 26.06 6.49
N GLU A 239 -13.07 27.31 6.81
CA GLU A 239 -11.71 27.69 7.21
C GLU A 239 -11.30 27.16 8.59
N VAL A 240 -12.25 26.81 9.44
CA VAL A 240 -11.97 26.38 10.80
C VAL A 240 -11.46 24.94 10.83
N LYS A 241 -10.30 24.80 11.48
CA LYS A 241 -9.70 23.52 11.78
C LYS A 241 -10.34 22.89 13.02
N TYR A 242 -10.43 21.58 13.05
CA TYR A 242 -10.98 20.81 14.14
C TYR A 242 -10.03 20.82 15.35
N ILE A 243 -10.04 21.86 16.18
CA ILE A 243 -9.33 21.88 17.47
C ILE A 243 -10.33 22.31 18.53
N HIS A 244 -10.97 21.37 19.24
CA HIS A 244 -11.71 21.54 20.53
C HIS A 244 -12.53 22.84 20.77
N GLY A 245 -12.88 23.58 19.72
CA GLY A 245 -13.26 24.99 19.80
C GLY A 245 -14.29 25.39 18.74
N LEU A 246 -14.87 24.40 18.06
CA LEU A 246 -16.15 24.61 17.39
C LEU A 246 -17.20 24.79 18.49
N ASP A 247 -17.70 26.01 18.64
CA ASP A 247 -18.91 26.25 19.41
C ASP A 247 -20.10 25.72 18.60
N TRP A 248 -20.52 24.51 18.98
CA TRP A 248 -21.68 23.82 18.42
C TRP A 248 -23.00 24.32 19.01
N SER A 249 -22.93 25.15 20.05
CA SER A 249 -24.05 25.60 20.87
C SER A 249 -24.32 27.08 20.67
N ASN A 250 -24.83 27.50 19.51
CA ASN A 250 -25.45 28.82 19.42
C ASN A 250 -26.53 28.89 18.32
N ASP A 251 -27.72 29.29 18.75
CA ASP A 251 -28.90 29.55 17.96
C ASP A 251 -28.80 30.93 17.27
N GLY A 252 -29.16 30.94 15.97
CA GLY A 252 -29.21 32.15 15.13
C GLY A 252 -28.58 32.01 13.74
N ALA A 253 -27.54 31.18 13.58
CA ALA A 253 -26.91 30.87 12.28
C ALA A 253 -27.05 29.39 11.85
N GLY A 254 -27.79 28.60 12.64
CA GLY A 254 -27.79 27.14 12.59
C GLY A 254 -26.68 26.54 13.46
N GLN A 255 -26.83 25.24 13.77
CA GLN A 255 -25.74 24.41 14.30
C GLN A 255 -24.54 24.57 13.33
N CYS A 256 -23.29 24.70 13.79
CA CYS A 256 -22.09 24.98 12.94
C CYS A 256 -21.74 26.45 12.63
N LYS A 257 -22.23 27.42 13.41
CA LYS A 257 -21.74 28.81 13.35
C LYS A 257 -20.22 28.91 13.52
N GLY A 258 -19.65 28.09 14.40
CA GLY A 258 -18.22 28.05 14.69
C GLY A 258 -17.33 27.70 13.49
N ALA A 259 -17.88 27.25 12.36
CA ALA A 259 -17.09 26.95 11.16
C ALA A 259 -16.66 28.20 10.36
N ASN A 260 -17.14 29.41 10.70
CA ASN A 260 -16.85 30.67 10.00
C ASN A 260 -17.07 30.60 8.47
N GLY A 261 -16.23 31.24 7.64
CA GLY A 261 -16.37 31.30 6.19
C GLY A 261 -15.82 30.07 5.47
N HIS A 262 -15.97 30.05 4.15
CA HIS A 262 -15.38 29.00 3.32
C HIS A 262 -13.85 29.07 3.40
N PHE A 263 -13.19 27.92 3.32
CA PHE A 263 -11.75 27.85 3.29
C PHE A 263 -11.20 28.48 2.01
N GLY A 264 -10.52 29.61 2.14
CA GLY A 264 -9.87 30.29 1.03
C GLY A 264 -8.42 30.68 1.33
N LEU A 265 -7.67 30.95 0.27
CA LEU A 265 -6.36 31.62 0.33
C LEU A 265 -6.54 33.12 0.05
N ASP A 266 -5.55 33.92 0.44
CA ASP A 266 -5.55 35.37 0.23
C ASP A 266 -5.86 35.74 -1.23
N GLY A 267 -6.82 36.66 -1.39
CA GLY A 267 -7.25 37.18 -2.69
C GLY A 267 -8.26 36.30 -3.44
N GLN A 268 -8.71 35.19 -2.83
CA GLN A 268 -9.83 34.42 -3.38
C GLN A 268 -11.18 35.08 -3.05
N SER A 269 -12.15 34.86 -3.93
CA SER A 269 -13.55 35.23 -3.73
C SER A 269 -14.41 33.99 -3.86
N HIS A 270 -15.54 33.92 -3.15
CA HIS A 270 -16.50 32.84 -3.37
C HIS A 270 -16.92 32.73 -4.84
N GLY A 271 -17.11 31.49 -5.31
CA GLY A 271 -17.51 31.15 -6.67
C GLY A 271 -17.92 29.70 -6.81
N PHE A 272 -18.53 29.33 -7.94
CA PHE A 272 -18.86 27.93 -8.22
C PHE A 272 -17.63 27.03 -8.25
N ALA A 273 -17.79 25.76 -7.88
CA ALA A 273 -16.72 24.76 -7.92
C ALA A 273 -16.04 24.62 -9.30
N ALA A 274 -16.75 24.91 -10.39
CA ALA A 274 -16.18 24.86 -11.75
C ALA A 274 -15.21 26.01 -12.05
N ASN A 275 -15.23 27.09 -11.26
CA ASN A 275 -14.37 28.24 -11.48
C ASN A 275 -12.90 27.90 -11.18
N LYS A 276 -11.98 28.67 -11.75
CA LYS A 276 -10.55 28.58 -11.43
C LYS A 276 -10.22 29.54 -10.30
N LEU A 277 -9.21 29.20 -9.49
CA LEU A 277 -8.60 30.16 -8.57
C LEU A 277 -8.10 31.40 -9.34
N PRO A 278 -8.26 32.63 -8.81
CA PRO A 278 -8.80 32.95 -7.48
C PRO A 278 -10.34 33.16 -7.43
N ASN A 279 -11.08 32.92 -8.51
CA ASN A 279 -12.52 33.21 -8.62
C ASN A 279 -13.43 32.13 -7.99
N ARG A 280 -12.90 31.43 -6.99
CA ARG A 280 -13.59 30.57 -6.02
C ARG A 280 -12.68 30.44 -4.81
N HIS A 281 -13.26 30.23 -3.64
CA HIS A 281 -12.51 29.72 -2.50
C HIS A 281 -12.03 28.29 -2.79
N THR A 282 -10.92 27.90 -2.17
CA THR A 282 -10.41 26.54 -2.21
C THR A 282 -11.46 25.53 -1.74
N GLY A 283 -12.25 25.88 -0.72
CA GLY A 283 -13.31 25.05 -0.15
C GLY A 283 -14.67 25.11 -0.85
N ASP A 284 -14.82 25.84 -1.96
CA ASP A 284 -16.10 25.93 -2.67
C ASP A 284 -16.40 24.63 -3.45
N LEU A 285 -17.22 23.71 -2.92
CA LEU A 285 -17.49 22.40 -3.57
C LEU A 285 -18.82 22.37 -4.37
N GLY A 286 -19.62 23.43 -4.32
CA GLY A 286 -20.87 23.57 -5.08
C GLY A 286 -22.07 23.09 -4.28
N SER A 287 -22.95 22.29 -4.90
CA SER A 287 -24.18 21.80 -4.26
C SER A 287 -24.41 20.31 -4.49
N ILE A 288 -25.06 19.67 -3.53
CA ILE A 288 -25.58 18.29 -3.64
C ILE A 288 -27.08 18.30 -3.91
N THR A 289 -27.55 17.26 -4.59
CA THR A 289 -28.98 17.06 -4.83
C THR A 289 -29.55 16.11 -3.80
N VAL A 290 -30.54 16.58 -3.05
CA VAL A 290 -31.27 15.82 -2.03
C VAL A 290 -32.61 15.36 -2.61
N THR A 291 -32.98 14.12 -2.30
CA THR A 291 -34.24 13.50 -2.75
C THR A 291 -35.04 12.98 -1.55
N GLY A 292 -36.30 12.60 -1.78
CA GLY A 292 -37.20 12.11 -0.73
C GLY A 292 -38.19 13.16 -0.25
N ASN A 293 -38.74 12.97 0.95
CA ASN A 293 -39.67 13.92 1.56
C ASN A 293 -39.55 13.86 3.09
N ARG A 294 -39.88 14.98 3.76
CA ARG A 294 -39.77 15.11 5.23
C ARG A 294 -40.49 14.02 6.04
N ARG A 295 -41.56 13.41 5.53
CA ARG A 295 -42.31 12.37 6.27
C ARG A 295 -41.58 11.03 6.29
N SER A 296 -40.85 10.71 5.23
CA SER A 296 -40.09 9.45 5.10
C SER A 296 -38.58 9.65 5.31
N GLY A 297 -38.13 10.88 5.50
CA GLY A 297 -36.72 11.27 5.44
C GLY A 297 -36.29 11.71 4.04
N THR A 298 -35.34 12.62 4.02
CA THR A 298 -34.62 13.09 2.83
C THR A 298 -33.19 12.57 2.89
N SER A 299 -32.60 12.32 1.72
CA SER A 299 -31.22 11.86 1.63
C SER A 299 -30.56 12.27 0.34
N SER A 300 -29.23 12.39 0.38
CA SER A 300 -28.37 12.51 -0.79
C SER A 300 -27.26 11.49 -0.70
N THR A 301 -27.08 10.72 -1.78
CA THR A 301 -25.84 10.00 -2.05
C THR A 301 -25.15 10.72 -3.18
N PHE A 302 -23.90 11.15 -2.96
CA PHE A 302 -23.21 12.04 -3.89
C PHE A 302 -21.74 11.65 -4.07
N GLU A 303 -21.16 12.11 -5.18
CA GLU A 303 -19.74 12.06 -5.49
C GLU A 303 -19.35 13.40 -6.14
N ILE A 304 -18.35 14.07 -5.60
CA ILE A 304 -17.81 15.35 -6.07
C ILE A 304 -16.33 15.16 -6.40
N ASP A 305 -15.98 15.55 -7.62
CA ASP A 305 -14.61 15.59 -8.10
C ASP A 305 -14.05 17.01 -7.98
N ASP A 306 -13.10 17.23 -7.07
CA ASP A 306 -12.41 18.52 -6.96
C ASP A 306 -10.91 18.41 -7.22
N LYS A 307 -10.38 19.35 -8.02
CA LYS A 307 -8.97 19.37 -8.45
C LYS A 307 -8.14 20.43 -7.73
N VAL A 308 -8.77 21.20 -6.85
CA VAL A 308 -8.20 22.32 -6.11
C VAL A 308 -7.83 21.88 -4.70
N VAL A 309 -8.78 21.28 -3.97
CA VAL A 309 -8.52 20.79 -2.61
C VAL A 309 -7.49 19.67 -2.60
N SER A 310 -6.82 19.51 -1.46
CA SER A 310 -5.74 18.54 -1.27
C SER A 310 -5.92 17.77 0.04
N LEU A 311 -5.51 16.49 0.01
CA LEU A 311 -5.32 15.65 1.20
C LEU A 311 -3.83 15.45 1.53
N ASP A 312 -2.95 16.24 0.92
CA ASP A 312 -1.53 16.30 1.23
C ASP A 312 -1.30 17.35 2.34
N PRO A 313 -0.89 16.97 3.57
CA PRO A 313 -0.69 17.92 4.67
C PRO A 313 0.34 19.00 4.38
N ALA A 314 1.25 18.79 3.43
CA ALA A 314 2.22 19.81 3.01
C ALA A 314 1.63 20.85 2.03
N SER A 315 0.39 20.67 1.58
CA SER A 315 -0.28 21.58 0.66
C SER A 315 -0.95 22.73 1.41
N ASN A 316 -0.83 23.94 0.87
CA ASN A 316 -1.65 25.07 1.31
C ASN A 316 -3.14 24.91 0.98
N MET A 317 -3.52 23.90 0.19
CA MET A 317 -4.91 23.55 -0.13
C MET A 317 -5.39 22.34 0.70
N PHE A 318 -4.68 21.98 1.77
CA PHE A 318 -5.03 20.86 2.64
C PHE A 318 -6.36 21.08 3.36
N ILE A 319 -7.20 20.04 3.35
CA ILE A 319 -8.53 20.04 3.99
C ILE A 319 -8.70 19.01 5.12
N GLY A 320 -7.70 18.15 5.36
CA GLY A 320 -7.83 16.97 6.22
C GLY A 320 -7.89 17.21 7.74
N ASP A 321 -7.95 18.47 8.16
CA ASP A 321 -8.16 18.91 9.54
C ASP A 321 -9.26 19.98 9.65
N ARG A 322 -10.00 20.21 8.56
CA ARG A 322 -11.00 21.29 8.44
C ARG A 322 -12.41 20.78 8.64
N THR A 323 -13.36 21.69 8.64
CA THR A 323 -14.79 21.37 8.77
C THR A 323 -15.44 21.34 7.39
N ILE A 324 -16.26 20.33 7.08
CA ILE A 324 -17.19 20.38 5.96
C ILE A 324 -18.56 20.80 6.47
N VAL A 325 -19.24 21.68 5.73
CA VAL A 325 -20.56 22.20 6.07
C VAL A 325 -21.50 21.93 4.92
N ILE A 326 -22.68 21.41 5.23
CA ILE A 326 -23.82 21.36 4.33
C ILE A 326 -24.79 22.45 4.75
N HIS A 327 -25.23 23.23 3.77
CA HIS A 327 -26.08 24.40 3.92
C HIS A 327 -27.54 24.06 3.60
N ALA A 328 -28.48 24.88 4.08
CA ALA A 328 -29.92 24.67 3.90
C ALA A 328 -30.41 25.04 2.50
N ASP A 329 -29.76 26.02 1.87
CA ASP A 329 -30.13 26.51 0.54
C ASP A 329 -29.03 26.20 -0.50
N PRO A 330 -29.35 26.30 -1.81
CA PRO A 330 -28.37 26.13 -2.87
C PRO A 330 -27.27 27.20 -2.82
N ASP A 331 -26.10 26.87 -3.35
CA ASP A 331 -25.00 27.82 -3.53
C ASP A 331 -25.26 28.75 -4.74
N ASP A 332 -25.29 30.07 -4.50
CA ASP A 332 -25.45 31.09 -5.57
C ASP A 332 -24.16 31.41 -6.34
N GLY A 333 -23.00 30.94 -5.86
CA GLY A 333 -21.69 31.09 -6.49
C GLY A 333 -21.20 32.53 -6.61
N THR A 334 -21.76 33.49 -5.87
CA THR A 334 -21.44 34.92 -6.02
C THR A 334 -21.39 35.69 -4.69
N THR A 335 -22.32 35.45 -3.78
CA THR A 335 -22.46 36.24 -2.55
C THR A 335 -21.41 35.85 -1.53
N GLN A 336 -20.75 36.84 -0.93
CA GLN A 336 -19.72 36.59 0.08
C GLN A 336 -20.31 36.46 1.48
N PRO A 337 -19.74 35.63 2.36
CA PRO A 337 -18.66 34.66 2.10
C PRO A 337 -19.16 33.26 1.73
N THR A 338 -20.48 33.01 1.77
CA THR A 338 -21.06 31.66 1.74
C THR A 338 -22.12 31.41 0.64
N GLY A 339 -22.18 32.26 -0.38
CA GLY A 339 -23.09 32.06 -1.51
C GLY A 339 -24.58 32.16 -1.18
N ASN A 340 -24.96 32.93 -0.13
CA ASN A 340 -26.33 33.00 0.40
C ASN A 340 -26.99 31.65 0.70
N ALA A 341 -26.20 30.61 1.01
CA ALA A 341 -26.70 29.25 1.20
C ALA A 341 -27.52 29.03 2.50
N GLY A 342 -27.89 30.10 3.21
CA GLY A 342 -28.79 30.03 4.36
C GLY A 342 -28.16 29.45 5.62
N SER A 343 -29.00 28.79 6.44
CA SER A 343 -28.56 28.14 7.69
C SER A 343 -27.72 26.89 7.43
N ARG A 344 -26.99 26.44 8.44
CA ARG A 344 -26.13 25.26 8.37
C ARG A 344 -26.82 24.07 9.08
N PRO A 345 -27.56 23.20 8.39
CA PRO A 345 -28.20 22.04 9.01
C PRO A 345 -27.20 21.03 9.57
N GLY A 346 -25.96 21.01 9.08
CA GLY A 346 -24.93 20.19 9.72
C GLY A 346 -23.52 20.45 9.21
N CYS A 347 -22.57 20.05 10.04
CA CYS A 347 -21.16 20.03 9.72
C CYS A 347 -20.45 18.93 10.49
N CYS A 348 -19.29 18.53 9.98
CA CYS A 348 -18.44 17.58 10.67
C CYS A 348 -16.97 17.90 10.37
N ALA A 349 -16.09 17.34 11.19
CA ALA A 349 -14.66 17.45 11.00
C ALA A 349 -14.16 16.42 9.98
N ILE A 350 -13.39 16.91 9.00
CA ILE A 350 -12.62 16.05 8.10
C ILE A 350 -11.43 15.56 8.92
N LYS A 351 -11.38 14.24 9.15
CA LYS A 351 -10.33 13.58 9.93
C LYS A 351 -9.79 12.35 9.20
N PRO A 352 -8.52 11.98 9.37
CA PRO A 352 -7.99 10.76 8.78
C PRO A 352 -8.69 9.52 9.36
N ILE A 353 -8.91 8.51 8.53
CA ILE A 353 -9.39 7.20 8.99
C ILE A 353 -8.21 6.48 9.65
N ARG A 354 -8.26 6.41 10.98
CA ARG A 354 -7.19 5.89 11.82
C ARG A 354 -7.76 4.99 12.90
N TYR A 355 -7.17 3.82 13.05
CA TYR A 355 -7.49 2.87 14.10
C TYR A 355 -6.21 2.50 14.84
N THR A 356 -6.33 2.06 16.09
CA THR A 356 -5.21 1.47 16.82
C THR A 356 -5.65 0.18 17.47
N CYS A 357 -4.66 -0.66 17.75
CA CYS A 357 -4.85 -1.91 18.48
C CYS A 357 -3.77 -1.97 19.55
N ASP A 358 -4.16 -1.78 20.80
CA ASP A 358 -3.25 -1.70 21.95
C ASP A 358 -3.19 -3.04 22.69
N PHE A 359 -2.03 -3.69 22.62
CA PHE A 359 -1.77 -4.93 23.34
C PHE A 359 -1.46 -4.59 24.81
N THR A 360 -2.44 -4.84 25.67
CA THR A 360 -2.38 -4.54 27.11
C THR A 360 -2.18 -5.78 27.98
N GLY A 361 -1.49 -6.80 27.46
CA GLY A 361 -1.16 -8.01 28.23
C GLY A 361 -2.30 -9.02 28.40
N ASN A 362 -3.34 -8.99 27.55
CA ASN A 362 -4.44 -9.97 27.57
C ASN A 362 -4.06 -11.34 26.95
N GLY A 363 -2.86 -11.84 27.25
CA GLY A 363 -2.34 -13.07 26.68
C GLY A 363 -2.84 -14.35 27.36
N GLY A 364 -2.71 -15.49 26.67
CA GLY A 364 -2.89 -16.81 27.28
C GLY A 364 -1.66 -17.29 28.04
N ASP A 365 -1.82 -18.36 28.81
CA ASP A 365 -0.70 -19.06 29.46
C ASP A 365 -0.20 -20.20 28.57
N ILE A 366 1.12 -20.31 28.37
CA ILE A 366 1.74 -21.53 27.83
C ILE A 366 2.49 -22.22 28.97
N ASN A 367 2.06 -23.43 29.34
CA ASN A 367 2.68 -24.23 30.40
C ASN A 367 2.87 -23.47 31.73
N GLY A 368 1.90 -22.60 32.09
CA GLY A 368 1.97 -21.79 33.32
C GLY A 368 2.83 -20.53 33.22
N THR A 369 3.32 -20.19 32.02
CA THR A 369 3.95 -18.89 31.74
C THR A 369 2.93 -17.98 31.07
N ALA A 370 2.50 -16.95 31.79
CA ALA A 370 1.57 -15.96 31.28
C ALA A 370 2.26 -14.99 30.33
N PHE A 371 1.72 -14.78 29.12
CA PHE A 371 2.22 -13.78 28.18
C PHE A 371 1.62 -12.39 28.44
N ASN A 372 1.51 -12.04 29.72
CA ASN A 372 0.99 -10.75 30.17
C ASN A 372 1.95 -9.60 29.86
N ASP A 373 3.17 -9.91 29.42
CA ASP A 373 4.25 -8.96 29.16
C ASP A 373 4.29 -8.48 27.69
N ILE A 374 3.45 -9.03 26.80
CA ILE A 374 3.33 -8.50 25.44
C ILE A 374 2.61 -7.16 25.50
N ALA A 375 3.35 -6.11 25.16
CA ALA A 375 2.90 -4.73 25.27
C ALA A 375 3.26 -3.92 24.03
N GLY A 376 2.50 -2.85 23.81
CA GLY A 376 2.68 -1.92 22.71
C GLY A 376 1.43 -1.83 21.84
N ALA A 377 1.43 -0.89 20.91
CA ALA A 377 0.29 -0.65 20.05
C ALA A 377 0.69 -0.69 18.58
N VAL A 378 -0.24 -1.14 17.74
CA VAL A 378 -0.15 -0.97 16.30
C VAL A 378 -1.16 0.07 15.84
N ASP A 379 -0.72 0.88 14.90
CA ASP A 379 -1.45 1.94 14.23
C ASP A 379 -1.90 1.44 12.85
N LEU A 380 -3.18 1.61 12.56
CA LEU A 380 -3.80 1.22 11.30
C LEU A 380 -4.29 2.46 10.56
N ARG A 381 -3.81 2.65 9.33
CA ARG A 381 -4.17 3.77 8.45
C ARG A 381 -4.08 3.39 6.99
N TYR A 382 -4.76 4.13 6.13
CA TYR A 382 -4.53 4.00 4.69
C TYR A 382 -3.21 4.63 4.27
N ALA A 383 -2.45 3.92 3.45
CA ALA A 383 -1.34 4.46 2.68
C ALA A 383 -1.29 3.79 1.31
N ASP A 384 -1.11 4.57 0.24
CA ASP A 384 -1.01 4.06 -1.13
C ASP A 384 -2.19 3.14 -1.53
N GLY A 385 -3.39 3.45 -1.04
CA GLY A 385 -4.61 2.67 -1.31
C GLY A 385 -4.69 1.32 -0.60
N LYS A 386 -3.83 1.08 0.39
CA LYS A 386 -3.80 -0.14 1.22
C LYS A 386 -3.93 0.22 2.69
N VAL A 387 -4.41 -0.73 3.49
CA VAL A 387 -4.33 -0.62 4.95
C VAL A 387 -2.91 -0.94 5.38
N THR A 388 -2.31 -0.03 6.12
CA THR A 388 -0.99 -0.21 6.73
C THR A 388 -1.13 -0.44 8.20
N ILE A 389 -0.38 -1.39 8.75
CA ILE A 389 -0.37 -1.73 10.17
C ILE A 389 1.07 -1.57 10.66
N THR A 390 1.31 -0.53 11.44
CA THR A 390 2.66 -0.15 11.88
C THR A 390 2.73 0.01 13.40
N GLY A 391 3.75 -0.53 14.05
CA GLY A 391 3.89 -0.38 15.50
C GLY A 391 5.11 -1.11 16.05
N ALA A 392 5.41 -0.85 17.32
CA ALA A 392 6.46 -1.53 18.05
C ALA A 392 5.84 -2.29 19.22
N LEU A 393 6.30 -3.53 19.40
CA LEU A 393 5.81 -4.46 20.40
C LEU A 393 6.98 -5.01 21.20
N THR A 394 6.81 -5.12 22.51
CA THR A 394 7.78 -5.71 23.43
C THR A 394 7.23 -7.00 24.03
N GLY A 395 8.10 -7.84 24.60
CA GLY A 395 7.68 -9.08 25.26
C GLY A 395 7.27 -10.22 24.31
N VAL A 396 7.25 -9.99 22.99
CA VAL A 396 7.04 -11.04 21.99
C VAL A 396 8.27 -11.96 21.98
N PRO A 397 8.11 -13.29 22.13
CA PRO A 397 9.24 -14.22 22.06
C PRO A 397 10.04 -14.08 20.77
N VAL A 398 11.35 -14.30 20.81
CA VAL A 398 12.18 -14.24 19.59
C VAL A 398 11.74 -15.31 18.60
N GLY A 399 11.44 -14.90 17.36
CA GLY A 399 10.96 -15.81 16.33
C GLY A 399 9.98 -15.17 15.36
N LYS A 400 9.29 -16.02 14.60
CA LYS A 400 8.18 -15.65 13.73
C LYS A 400 6.88 -16.10 14.36
N HIS A 401 5.87 -15.23 14.25
CA HIS A 401 4.57 -15.39 14.92
C HIS A 401 3.46 -15.07 13.93
N GLY A 402 2.50 -15.97 13.73
CA GLY A 402 1.29 -15.67 12.97
C GLY A 402 0.60 -14.40 13.50
N PHE A 403 0.20 -13.51 12.61
CA PHE A 403 -0.33 -12.19 12.92
C PHE A 403 -1.59 -11.95 12.09
N HIS A 404 -2.74 -12.11 12.73
CA HIS A 404 -4.03 -12.20 12.01
C HIS A 404 -5.07 -11.27 12.61
N VAL A 405 -5.95 -10.77 11.76
CA VAL A 405 -7.23 -10.19 12.21
C VAL A 405 -8.20 -11.34 12.41
N HIS A 406 -8.79 -11.42 13.60
CA HIS A 406 -9.80 -12.39 13.98
C HIS A 406 -11.21 -11.81 13.87
N GLN A 407 -12.21 -12.67 13.73
CA GLN A 407 -13.58 -12.26 13.45
C GLN A 407 -14.22 -11.39 14.56
N ASN A 408 -13.87 -11.60 15.83
CA ASN A 408 -14.46 -10.87 16.96
C ASN A 408 -13.43 -9.99 17.67
N GLY A 409 -13.88 -8.85 18.21
CA GLY A 409 -13.10 -7.97 19.09
C GLY A 409 -13.10 -8.35 20.57
N ALA A 410 -13.61 -9.52 20.94
CA ALA A 410 -13.70 -9.97 22.34
C ALA A 410 -12.37 -10.59 22.79
N LEU A 411 -11.68 -9.90 23.71
CA LEU A 411 -10.34 -10.30 24.19
C LEU A 411 -10.37 -11.29 25.37
N THR A 412 -11.57 -11.70 25.79
CA THR A 412 -11.79 -12.63 26.91
C THR A 412 -11.33 -14.05 26.60
N ASN A 413 -11.29 -14.89 27.63
CA ASN A 413 -10.92 -16.30 27.52
C ASN A 413 -9.52 -16.50 26.89
N SER A 414 -8.54 -15.69 27.33
CA SER A 414 -7.18 -15.70 26.79
C SER A 414 -7.14 -15.59 25.26
N CYS A 415 -7.85 -14.60 24.72
CA CYS A 415 -8.06 -14.41 23.28
C CYS A 415 -8.87 -15.52 22.58
N GLY A 416 -9.41 -16.50 23.31
CA GLY A 416 -10.27 -17.55 22.76
C GLY A 416 -11.50 -16.96 22.07
N ASP A 417 -12.11 -15.94 22.69
CA ASP A 417 -13.37 -15.35 22.24
C ASP A 417 -13.20 -14.45 20.99
N THR A 418 -11.96 -14.19 20.55
CA THR A 418 -11.71 -13.55 19.25
C THR A 418 -12.17 -14.43 18.08
N GLY A 419 -12.36 -15.74 18.30
CA GLY A 419 -12.85 -16.69 17.30
C GLY A 419 -11.76 -17.11 16.30
N SER A 420 -12.15 -17.45 15.07
CA SER A 420 -11.23 -17.77 13.96
C SER A 420 -10.72 -16.50 13.27
N HIS A 421 -9.87 -16.65 12.26
CA HIS A 421 -9.44 -15.56 11.39
C HIS A 421 -10.67 -14.93 10.72
N PHE A 422 -10.61 -13.63 10.46
CA PHE A 422 -11.70 -12.91 9.81
C PHE A 422 -11.84 -13.35 8.35
N GLN A 423 -13.05 -13.79 7.98
CA GLN A 423 -13.46 -14.19 6.65
C GLN A 423 -14.66 -13.35 6.21
N VAL A 424 -14.74 -13.02 4.92
CA VAL A 424 -15.93 -12.38 4.34
C VAL A 424 -16.92 -13.45 3.89
N ASP A 425 -16.41 -14.50 3.23
CA ASP A 425 -17.18 -15.66 2.78
C ASP A 425 -16.54 -16.96 3.31
N ALA A 426 -17.00 -17.38 4.49
CA ALA A 426 -16.48 -18.56 5.17
C ALA A 426 -16.61 -19.86 4.37
N ALA A 427 -17.53 -19.93 3.39
CA ALA A 427 -17.72 -21.15 2.59
C ALA A 427 -16.70 -21.27 1.45
N ASN A 428 -16.07 -20.15 1.04
CA ASN A 428 -15.22 -20.07 -0.15
C ASN A 428 -13.81 -19.52 0.12
N GLU A 429 -13.51 -19.17 1.38
CA GLU A 429 -12.19 -18.78 1.82
C GLU A 429 -11.49 -19.94 2.54
N ILE A 430 -10.18 -20.03 2.34
CA ILE A 430 -9.27 -20.90 3.08
C ILE A 430 -8.12 -20.06 3.58
N HIS A 431 -7.40 -20.51 4.60
CA HIS A 431 -6.21 -19.79 5.08
C HIS A 431 -5.12 -19.73 4.00
N GLY A 432 -4.34 -18.65 3.99
CA GLY A 432 -3.17 -18.52 3.11
C GLY A 432 -2.36 -17.25 3.34
N THR A 433 -1.24 -17.14 2.63
CA THR A 433 -0.30 -16.01 2.78
C THR A 433 -0.86 -14.68 2.24
N PRO A 434 -0.37 -13.52 2.72
CA PRO A 434 -0.90 -12.20 2.34
C PRO A 434 -0.77 -11.85 0.85
N ASP A 435 0.09 -12.51 0.07
CA ASP A 435 0.19 -12.31 -1.38
C ASP A 435 -0.97 -12.97 -2.16
N LYS A 436 -1.77 -13.82 -1.51
CA LYS A 436 -2.92 -14.48 -2.14
C LYS A 436 -4.10 -13.52 -2.28
N LYS A 437 -5.00 -13.88 -3.20
CA LYS A 437 -6.26 -13.17 -3.37
C LYS A 437 -7.30 -13.71 -2.38
N LEU A 438 -8.34 -12.93 -2.11
CA LEU A 438 -9.51 -13.38 -1.35
C LEU A 438 -10.06 -14.68 -1.96
N GLY A 439 -10.44 -15.63 -1.11
CA GLY A 439 -10.80 -17.00 -1.49
C GLY A 439 -9.62 -17.99 -1.55
N LYS A 440 -8.38 -17.50 -1.49
CA LYS A 440 -7.14 -18.29 -1.31
C LYS A 440 -6.31 -17.85 -0.10
N ARG A 441 -6.88 -16.95 0.68
CA ARG A 441 -6.53 -16.57 2.04
C ARG A 441 -7.81 -16.05 2.69
N HIS A 442 -7.87 -16.06 4.01
CA HIS A 442 -8.89 -15.31 4.72
C HIS A 442 -8.63 -13.81 4.55
N ALA A 443 -9.67 -12.99 4.70
CA ALA A 443 -9.51 -11.54 4.69
C ALA A 443 -8.52 -11.07 5.76
N GLY A 444 -8.57 -11.65 6.95
CA GLY A 444 -7.73 -11.33 8.10
C GLY A 444 -6.32 -11.93 8.11
N ASP A 445 -5.90 -12.67 7.07
CA ASP A 445 -4.55 -13.24 7.01
C ASP A 445 -3.51 -12.17 6.60
N ILE A 446 -2.78 -11.62 7.58
CA ILE A 446 -1.82 -10.52 7.39
C ILE A 446 -0.35 -10.98 7.44
N GLY A 447 -0.09 -12.23 7.83
CA GLY A 447 1.21 -12.89 7.70
C GLY A 447 1.92 -13.09 9.04
N ASN A 448 3.25 -13.01 9.03
CA ASN A 448 4.08 -13.28 10.21
C ASN A 448 4.72 -12.01 10.77
N LEU A 449 4.53 -11.76 12.07
CA LEU A 449 5.31 -10.81 12.85
C LEU A 449 6.67 -11.41 13.20
N VAL A 450 7.74 -10.64 12.98
CA VAL A 450 9.11 -11.04 13.32
C VAL A 450 9.55 -10.31 14.59
N ALA A 451 9.92 -11.09 15.59
CA ALA A 451 10.44 -10.60 16.86
C ALA A 451 11.93 -10.95 17.01
N THR A 452 12.74 -9.98 17.43
CA THR A 452 14.16 -10.13 17.71
C THR A 452 14.42 -9.92 19.20
N ALA A 453 15.70 -10.00 19.63
CA ALA A 453 16.09 -9.70 21.00
C ALA A 453 15.74 -8.26 21.43
N ASP A 454 15.55 -7.34 20.48
CA ASP A 454 15.23 -5.94 20.73
C ASP A 454 13.71 -5.66 20.75
N GLY A 455 12.88 -6.67 20.48
CA GLY A 455 11.42 -6.55 20.34
C GLY A 455 10.93 -6.88 18.94
N ALA A 456 9.66 -6.57 18.65
CA ALA A 456 9.03 -6.80 17.36
C ALA A 456 8.53 -5.50 16.73
N THR A 457 8.72 -5.35 15.43
CA THR A 457 8.21 -4.21 14.67
C THR A 457 7.16 -4.70 13.69
N ALA A 458 5.91 -4.29 13.90
CA ALA A 458 4.85 -4.49 12.92
C ALA A 458 5.02 -3.47 11.79
N ASN A 459 5.04 -3.96 10.55
CA ASN A 459 5.09 -3.14 9.34
C ASN A 459 4.45 -3.90 8.17
N PHE A 460 3.12 -3.94 8.18
CA PHE A 460 2.33 -4.67 7.20
C PHE A 460 1.60 -3.71 6.26
N MET A 461 1.37 -4.15 5.03
CA MET A 461 0.49 -3.46 4.08
C MET A 461 -0.42 -4.48 3.42
N ASP A 462 -1.73 -4.29 3.54
CA ASP A 462 -2.71 -5.20 3.00
C ASP A 462 -3.75 -4.49 2.12
N SER A 463 -4.15 -5.15 1.03
CA SER A 463 -5.09 -4.60 0.05
C SER A 463 -6.48 -5.24 0.11
N ILE A 464 -6.72 -6.16 1.04
CA ILE A 464 -8.02 -6.82 1.20
C ILE A 464 -8.77 -6.20 2.37
N VAL A 465 -8.14 -6.11 3.54
CA VAL A 465 -8.79 -5.53 4.73
C VAL A 465 -9.09 -4.05 4.53
N SER A 466 -10.16 -3.59 5.18
CA SER A 466 -10.64 -2.22 5.09
C SER A 466 -10.82 -1.57 6.45
N LEU A 467 -10.64 -0.25 6.50
CA LEU A 467 -10.98 0.58 7.66
C LEU A 467 -12.26 1.41 7.42
N ILE A 468 -12.97 1.14 6.32
CA ILE A 468 -14.26 1.76 5.97
C ILE A 468 -15.38 0.81 6.41
N ASP A 469 -16.24 1.27 7.29
CA ASP A 469 -17.29 0.47 7.95
C ASP A 469 -18.39 -0.05 7.01
N SER A 470 -18.56 0.57 5.84
CA SER A 470 -19.48 0.12 4.80
C SER A 470 -18.92 -0.95 3.87
N GLU A 471 -17.63 -1.29 3.98
CA GLU A 471 -16.99 -2.32 3.15
C GLU A 471 -17.04 -3.69 3.83
N ASP A 472 -17.34 -4.76 3.07
CA ASP A 472 -17.47 -6.12 3.61
C ASP A 472 -16.20 -6.61 4.33
N THR A 473 -15.03 -6.12 3.92
CA THR A 473 -13.72 -6.45 4.51
C THR A 473 -13.33 -5.54 5.68
N PHE A 474 -14.27 -4.80 6.26
CA PHE A 474 -14.03 -3.91 7.40
C PHE A 474 -13.50 -4.66 8.63
N ILE A 475 -12.42 -4.14 9.23
CA ILE A 475 -11.75 -4.72 10.40
C ILE A 475 -11.88 -3.89 11.69
N GLY A 476 -12.53 -2.73 11.68
CA GLY A 476 -12.79 -1.99 12.91
C GLY A 476 -13.69 -2.78 13.86
N GLY A 477 -13.40 -2.73 15.17
CA GLY A 477 -14.08 -3.50 16.21
C GLY A 477 -13.72 -4.99 16.27
N ARG A 478 -12.89 -5.49 15.33
CA ARG A 478 -12.33 -6.85 15.36
C ARG A 478 -11.07 -6.89 16.22
N ALA A 479 -10.43 -8.06 16.36
CA ALA A 479 -9.18 -8.18 17.10
C ALA A 479 -7.99 -8.52 16.20
N ILE A 480 -6.82 -7.99 16.50
CA ILE A 480 -5.55 -8.54 16.00
C ILE A 480 -5.03 -9.55 17.02
N VAL A 481 -4.52 -10.68 16.55
CA VAL A 481 -3.96 -11.77 17.37
C VAL A 481 -2.52 -12.04 16.95
N ILE A 482 -1.63 -12.15 17.94
CA ILE A 482 -0.27 -12.67 17.80
C ILE A 482 -0.29 -14.13 18.23
N HIS A 483 0.19 -15.02 17.38
CA HIS A 483 0.24 -16.46 17.64
C HIS A 483 1.62 -16.93 18.15
N GLN A 484 1.68 -18.14 18.69
CA GLN A 484 2.89 -18.69 19.29
C GLN A 484 3.96 -19.06 18.26
N MET A 485 3.55 -19.59 17.12
CA MET A 485 4.41 -20.17 16.10
C MET A 485 4.28 -19.41 14.78
N GLU A 486 5.23 -19.70 13.88
CA GLU A 486 5.17 -19.24 12.50
C GLU A 486 3.92 -19.79 11.83
N ASP A 487 3.22 -18.91 11.12
CA ASP A 487 2.18 -19.26 10.17
C ASP A 487 2.83 -19.89 8.92
N ASP A 488 2.42 -21.12 8.60
CA ASP A 488 2.89 -21.92 7.47
C ASP A 488 2.26 -21.56 6.11
N GLY A 489 1.21 -20.73 6.09
CA GLY A 489 0.55 -20.26 4.88
C GLY A 489 -0.30 -21.30 4.15
N ASN A 490 -0.70 -22.39 4.82
CA ASN A 490 -1.52 -23.48 4.30
C ASN A 490 -0.92 -24.21 3.07
N PRO A 491 0.24 -24.87 3.21
CA PRO A 491 0.94 -25.48 2.07
C PRO A 491 0.16 -26.64 1.44
N THR A 492 -0.74 -27.30 2.18
CA THR A 492 -1.57 -28.41 1.71
C THR A 492 -2.87 -27.97 1.06
N GLY A 493 -3.26 -26.69 1.22
CA GLY A 493 -4.55 -26.18 0.75
C GLY A 493 -5.74 -26.78 1.49
N ASP A 494 -5.56 -27.13 2.77
CA ASP A 494 -6.63 -27.63 3.62
C ASP A 494 -7.62 -26.50 3.94
N ALA A 495 -8.92 -26.78 3.81
CA ALA A 495 -9.98 -25.80 4.04
C ALA A 495 -10.11 -25.42 5.52
N ASP A 496 -9.75 -26.35 6.42
CA ASP A 496 -9.88 -26.15 7.87
C ASP A 496 -8.58 -25.60 8.50
N SER A 497 -7.53 -25.37 7.70
CA SER A 497 -6.26 -24.85 8.20
C SER A 497 -6.39 -23.41 8.68
N THR A 498 -5.66 -23.07 9.74
CA THR A 498 -5.43 -21.71 10.24
C THR A 498 -3.93 -21.36 10.27
N GLY A 499 -3.13 -22.03 9.44
CA GLY A 499 -1.69 -21.74 9.29
C GLY A 499 -0.78 -22.43 10.29
N GLY A 500 -1.31 -23.35 11.11
CA GLY A 500 -0.50 -24.09 12.08
C GLY A 500 0.18 -23.21 13.14
N ALA A 501 -0.23 -21.95 13.32
CA ALA A 501 0.48 -20.96 14.14
C ALA A 501 0.38 -21.18 15.67
N GLY A 502 -0.32 -22.22 16.12
CA GLY A 502 -0.41 -22.56 17.56
C GLY A 502 -1.25 -21.58 18.37
N PHE A 503 -0.98 -21.53 19.68
CA PHE A 503 -1.77 -20.77 20.65
C PHE A 503 -1.77 -19.26 20.38
N LYS A 504 -2.82 -18.57 20.82
CA LYS A 504 -2.94 -17.11 20.78
C LYS A 504 -2.16 -16.51 21.95
N LEU A 505 -1.03 -15.85 21.67
CA LEU A 505 -0.17 -15.24 22.68
C LEU A 505 -0.75 -13.95 23.24
N ALA A 506 -1.30 -13.10 22.39
CA ALA A 506 -1.87 -11.81 22.79
C ALA A 506 -2.88 -11.35 21.74
N CYS A 507 -3.81 -10.52 22.17
CA CYS A 507 -4.80 -9.89 21.30
C CYS A 507 -5.14 -8.48 21.76
N CYS A 508 -5.57 -7.67 20.80
CA CYS A 508 -6.09 -6.33 21.04
C CYS A 508 -7.29 -6.09 20.12
N THR A 509 -8.21 -5.24 20.55
CA THR A 509 -9.34 -4.79 19.72
C THR A 509 -8.87 -3.64 18.84
N ILE A 510 -9.29 -3.62 17.58
CA ILE A 510 -9.04 -2.55 16.62
C ILE A 510 -10.08 -1.45 16.88
N VAL A 511 -9.65 -0.34 17.46
CA VAL A 511 -10.54 0.75 17.89
C VAL A 511 -10.25 2.01 17.07
N GLU A 512 -11.30 2.69 16.60
CA GLU A 512 -11.16 3.97 15.90
C GLU A 512 -10.54 4.98 16.86
N GLN A 513 -9.59 5.77 16.39
CA GLN A 513 -8.99 6.82 17.19
C GLN A 513 -9.72 8.14 16.99
N ASP A 514 -10.00 8.81 18.11
CA ASP A 514 -10.39 10.21 18.08
C ASP A 514 -9.23 11.03 17.51
N TYR A 515 -9.52 11.82 16.48
CA TYR A 515 -8.52 12.66 15.85
C TYR A 515 -8.18 13.83 16.78
N ALA A 516 -7.02 13.76 17.43
CA ALA A 516 -6.38 14.93 18.03
C ALA A 516 -5.40 15.49 16.99
N PRO A 517 -5.70 16.65 16.35
CA PRO A 517 -4.72 17.29 15.49
C PRO A 517 -3.48 17.65 16.30
N THR A 518 -2.32 17.41 15.73
CA THR A 518 -1.07 17.96 16.26
C THR A 518 -1.10 19.48 16.05
N GLU A 519 -0.97 20.26 17.12
CA GLU A 519 -0.93 21.73 17.10
C GLU A 519 0.12 22.32 16.15
#